data_AF-A0A544QWZ9-F1
#
_entry.id   AF-A0A544QWZ9-F1
#
_cell.length_a   1.000
_cell.length_b   1.000
_cell.length_c   1.000
_cell.angle_alpha   90.00
_cell.angle_beta   90.00
_cell.angle_gamma   90.00
#
_symmetry.space_group_name_H-M   'P 1'
#
loop_
_entity.id
_entity.type
_entity.pdbx_description
1 polymer ?
#
loop_
_entity_poly.entity_id
_entity_poly.type
_entity_poly.pdbx_seq_one_letter_code
_entity_poly.pdbx_strand_id
1 'polypeptide(L)'
;MNKEEILKRSRQENDISDERTKYIELKGANFSISILVLLWIILSRGLNLGDTTQYAMGLLVTATSFSNFAYQFIYNRTKTVIFFTLCFLVATLIYLILVLKFILKIF
;
A
#
# COMPACT_ATOMS: atom_id res chain seq x y z
N MET A 1 -45.58 -13.29 4.78
CA MET A 1 -44.16 -13.00 4.45
C MET A 1 -43.51 -14.30 4.02
N ASN A 2 -42.98 -14.39 2.80
CA ASN A 2 -42.52 -15.66 2.22
C ASN A 2 -41.05 -15.93 2.60
N LYS A 3 -40.71 -17.17 2.98
CA LYS A 3 -39.37 -17.56 3.49
C LYS A 3 -38.23 -17.18 2.53
N GLU A 4 -38.47 -17.40 1.23
CA GLU A 4 -37.57 -17.03 0.12
C GLU A 4 -37.26 -15.53 0.10
N GLU A 5 -38.26 -14.70 0.38
CA GLU A 5 -38.16 -13.24 0.33
C GLU A 5 -37.36 -12.68 1.53
N ILE A 6 -37.54 -13.30 2.70
CA ILE A 6 -36.76 -13.01 3.91
C ILE A 6 -35.29 -13.39 3.71
N LEU A 7 -35.02 -14.57 3.13
CA LEU A 7 -33.66 -15.02 2.86
C LEU A 7 -32.96 -14.15 1.81
N LYS A 8 -33.67 -13.67 0.79
CA LYS A 8 -33.12 -12.71 -0.18
C LYS A 8 -32.77 -11.37 0.47
N ARG A 9 -33.67 -10.80 1.29
CA ARG A 9 -33.39 -9.55 2.02
C ARG A 9 -32.23 -9.70 3.00
N SER A 10 -32.19 -10.79 3.76
CA SER A 10 -31.08 -11.06 4.69
C SER A 10 -29.73 -11.22 3.98
N ARG A 11 -29.69 -11.83 2.79
CA ARG A 11 -28.46 -11.91 1.99
C ARG A 11 -28.04 -10.54 1.45
N GLN A 12 -28.97 -9.73 0.97
CA GLN A 12 -28.70 -8.34 0.54
C GLN A 12 -28.19 -7.48 1.70
N GLU A 13 -28.78 -7.59 2.88
CA GLU A 13 -28.36 -6.83 4.06
C GLU A 13 -26.98 -7.28 4.59
N ASN A 14 -26.65 -8.58 4.51
CA ASN A 14 -25.32 -9.09 4.86
C ASN A 14 -24.23 -8.65 3.86
N ASP A 15 -24.57 -8.48 2.58
CA ASP A 15 -23.63 -8.03 1.53
C ASP A 15 -23.13 -6.60 1.80
N ILE A 16 -24.01 -5.72 2.30
CA ILE A 16 -23.67 -4.33 2.68
C ILE A 16 -22.64 -4.29 3.83
N SER A 17 -22.65 -5.29 4.73
CA SER A 17 -21.66 -5.40 5.80
C SER A 17 -20.24 -5.66 5.28
N ASP A 18 -20.13 -6.34 4.14
CA ASP A 18 -18.85 -6.69 3.52
C ASP A 18 -18.22 -5.47 2.85
N GLU A 19 -19.01 -4.61 2.20
CA GLU A 19 -18.53 -3.34 1.63
C GLU A 19 -17.98 -2.39 2.70
N ARG A 20 -18.68 -2.25 3.83
CA ARG A 20 -18.22 -1.42 4.95
C ARG A 20 -16.92 -1.95 5.55
N THR A 21 -16.81 -3.26 5.69
CA THR A 21 -15.59 -3.91 6.22
C THR A 21 -14.40 -3.67 5.29
N LYS A 22 -14.56 -3.91 3.98
CA LYS A 22 -13.54 -3.60 2.96
C LYS A 22 -13.14 -2.12 2.98
N TYR A 23 -14.10 -1.22 3.11
CA TYR A 23 -13.81 0.21 3.20
C TYR A 23 -12.98 0.58 4.44
N ILE A 24 -13.29 0.00 5.60
CA ILE A 24 -12.53 0.20 6.84
C ILE A 24 -11.12 -0.36 6.69
N GLU A 25 -10.95 -1.56 6.13
CA GLU A 25 -9.66 -2.17 5.85
C GLU A 25 -8.80 -1.30 4.92
N LEU A 26 -9.38 -0.81 3.82
CA LEU A 26 -8.70 0.08 2.88
C LEU A 26 -8.28 1.41 3.54
N LYS A 27 -9.14 1.99 4.38
CA LYS A 27 -8.80 3.20 5.16
C LYS A 27 -7.68 2.92 6.15
N GLY A 28 -7.74 1.79 6.85
CA GLY A 28 -6.71 1.35 7.79
C GLY A 28 -5.35 1.18 7.10
N ALA A 29 -5.33 0.50 5.95
CA ALA A 29 -4.11 0.33 5.15
C ALA A 29 -3.52 1.67 4.69
N ASN A 30 -4.35 2.60 4.20
CA ASN A 30 -3.90 3.93 3.79
C ASN A 30 -3.35 4.76 4.96
N PHE A 31 -3.96 4.67 6.13
CA PHE A 31 -3.46 5.31 7.34
C PHE A 31 -2.09 4.72 7.75
N SER A 32 -1.97 3.39 7.80
CA SER A 32 -0.72 2.72 8.13
C SER A 32 0.42 3.02 7.14
N ILE A 33 0.14 3.05 5.83
CA ILE A 33 1.12 3.48 4.82
C ILE A 33 1.56 4.93 5.05
N SER A 34 0.64 5.82 5.42
CA SER A 34 0.98 7.22 5.71
C SER A 34 1.94 7.33 6.89
N ILE A 35 1.69 6.56 7.96
CA ILE A 35 2.59 6.49 9.13
C ILE A 35 3.93 5.87 8.76
N LEU A 36 3.95 4.80 7.95
CA LEU A 36 5.17 4.17 7.46
C LEU A 36 6.07 5.16 6.69
N VAL A 37 5.49 5.92 5.76
CA VAL A 37 6.23 6.93 4.98
C VAL A 37 6.75 8.05 5.87
N LEU A 38 5.93 8.52 6.83
CA LEU A 38 6.35 9.55 7.78
C LEU A 38 7.52 9.08 8.65
N LEU A 39 7.45 7.86 9.20
CA LEU A 39 8.54 7.27 9.96
C LEU A 39 9.79 7.09 9.11
N TRP A 40 9.65 6.63 7.87
CA TRP A 40 10.77 6.49 6.95
C TRP A 40 11.49 7.83 6.72
N ILE A 41 10.76 8.93 6.52
CA ILE A 41 11.34 10.26 6.36
C ILE A 41 12.07 10.69 7.64
N ILE A 42 11.45 10.52 8.81
CA ILE A 42 12.05 10.86 10.10
C ILE A 42 13.33 10.06 10.33
N LEU A 43 13.31 8.75 10.09
CA LEU A 43 14.48 7.90 10.28
C LEU A 43 15.58 8.24 9.27
N SER A 44 15.23 8.48 8.00
CA SER A 44 16.22 8.78 6.96
C SER A 44 16.87 10.16 7.12
N ARG A 45 16.16 11.14 7.69
CA ARG A 45 16.66 12.51 7.89
C ARG A 45 17.22 12.75 9.30
N GLY A 46 16.62 12.12 10.31
CA GLY A 46 16.93 12.34 11.72
C GLY A 46 18.01 11.42 12.26
N LEU A 47 18.17 10.23 11.67
CA LEU A 47 19.31 9.36 11.96
C LEU A 47 20.23 9.41 10.74
N ASN A 48 21.51 9.72 10.95
CA ASN A 48 22.55 9.62 9.91
C ASN A 48 22.80 8.14 9.58
N LEU A 49 21.82 7.50 8.95
CA LEU A 49 21.88 6.11 8.51
C LEU A 49 22.91 6.00 7.37
N GLY A 50 23.71 4.94 7.37
CA GLY A 50 24.61 4.66 6.25
C GLY A 50 23.82 4.38 4.96
N ASP A 51 24.44 4.65 3.81
CA ASP A 51 23.82 4.57 2.48
C ASP A 51 23.13 3.23 2.22
N THR A 52 23.77 2.12 2.59
CA THR A 52 23.22 0.75 2.50
C THR A 52 21.88 0.63 3.22
N THR A 53 21.79 1.15 4.44
CA THR A 53 20.56 1.10 5.25
C THR A 53 19.48 1.99 4.63
N GLN A 54 19.86 3.18 4.13
CA GLN A 54 18.93 4.08 3.47
C GLN A 54 18.33 3.44 2.20
N TYR A 55 19.14 2.78 1.37
CA TYR A 55 18.66 2.13 0.16
C TYR A 55 17.76 0.93 0.48
N ALA A 56 18.14 0.10 1.45
CA ALA A 56 17.33 -1.04 1.86
C ALA A 56 15.98 -0.61 2.45
N MET A 57 15.98 0.40 3.34
CA MET A 57 14.74 0.94 3.91
C MET A 57 13.87 1.61 2.85
N GLY A 58 14.46 2.38 1.94
CA GLY A 58 13.74 3.01 0.84
C GLY A 58 13.07 1.96 -0.06
N LEU A 59 13.77 0.86 -0.37
CA LEU A 59 13.18 -0.24 -1.13
C LEU A 59 12.01 -0.89 -0.37
N LEU A 60 12.20 -1.20 0.91
CA LEU A 60 11.16 -1.81 1.75
C LEU A 60 9.89 -0.95 1.80
N VAL A 61 10.04 0.35 2.07
CA VAL A 61 8.91 1.28 2.24
C VAL A 61 8.19 1.49 0.92
N THR A 62 8.94 1.75 -0.15
CA THR A 62 8.35 2.01 -1.48
C THR A 62 7.68 0.77 -2.04
N ALA A 63 8.30 -0.42 -1.92
CA ALA A 63 7.72 -1.67 -2.41
C ALA A 63 6.45 -2.07 -1.64
N THR A 64 6.45 -1.90 -0.32
CA THR A 64 5.25 -2.16 0.50
C THR A 64 4.12 -1.20 0.14
N SER A 65 4.44 0.08 -0.05
CA SER A 65 3.47 1.09 -0.46
C SER A 65 2.93 0.83 -1.87
N PHE A 66 3.80 0.47 -2.82
CA PHE A 66 3.41 0.06 -4.16
C PHE A 66 2.46 -1.14 -4.11
N SER A 67 2.80 -2.19 -3.35
CA SER A 67 1.96 -3.38 -3.20
C SER A 67 0.55 -3.02 -2.69
N ASN A 68 0.46 -2.17 -1.66
CA ASN A 68 -0.83 -1.69 -1.17
C ASN A 68 -1.62 -0.97 -2.27
N PHE A 69 -1.06 0.05 -2.93
CA PHE A 69 -1.80 0.81 -3.94
C PHE A 69 -2.10 0.00 -5.21
N ALA A 70 -1.23 -0.93 -5.60
CA ALA A 70 -1.47 -1.88 -6.68
C ALA A 70 -2.65 -2.80 -6.35
N TYR A 71 -2.74 -3.30 -5.11
CA TYR A 71 -3.90 -4.05 -4.65
C TYR A 71 -5.17 -3.20 -4.69
N GLN A 72 -5.12 -1.97 -4.16
CA GLN A 72 -6.25 -1.05 -4.21
C GLN A 72 -6.66 -0.71 -5.64
N PHE A 73 -5.73 -0.65 -6.60
CA PHE A 73 -6.04 -0.37 -8.00
C PHE A 73 -6.92 -1.45 -8.64
N ILE A 74 -6.80 -2.71 -8.20
CA ILE A 74 -7.63 -3.82 -8.70
C ILE A 74 -9.10 -3.60 -8.33
N TYR A 75 -9.38 -3.12 -7.11
CA TYR A 75 -10.73 -2.98 -6.57
C TYR A 75 -11.32 -1.57 -6.67
N ASN A 76 -10.48 -0.53 -6.58
CA ASN A 76 -10.87 0.87 -6.45
C ASN A 76 -10.01 1.77 -7.35
N ARG A 77 -10.42 1.91 -8.62
CA ARG A 77 -9.71 2.63 -9.70
C ARG A 77 -9.86 4.14 -9.63
N THR A 78 -9.65 4.73 -8.47
CA THR A 78 -9.68 6.19 -8.31
C THR A 78 -8.43 6.83 -8.93
N LYS A 79 -8.54 8.09 -9.38
CA LYS A 79 -7.39 8.86 -9.90
C LYS A 79 -6.25 8.93 -8.89
N THR A 80 -6.57 9.03 -7.60
CA THR A 80 -5.61 9.07 -6.49
C THR A 80 -4.83 7.76 -6.36
N VAL A 81 -5.53 6.61 -6.40
CA VAL A 81 -4.87 5.30 -6.33
C VAL A 81 -3.95 5.10 -7.54
N ILE A 82 -4.40 5.45 -8.75
CA ILE A 82 -3.58 5.37 -9.97
C ILE A 82 -2.29 6.19 -9.82
N PHE A 83 -2.42 7.44 -9.38
CA PHE A 83 -1.30 8.34 -9.16
C PHE A 83 -0.29 7.75 -8.18
N PHE A 84 -0.74 7.31 -6.99
CA PHE A 84 0.16 6.74 -5.99
C PHE A 84 0.77 5.41 -6.42
N THR A 85 0.03 4.54 -7.12
CA THR A 85 0.59 3.30 -7.69
C THR A 85 1.75 3.60 -8.62
N LEU A 86 1.60 4.57 -9.53
CA LEU A 86 2.68 4.95 -10.46
C LEU A 86 3.87 5.59 -9.73
N CYS A 87 3.62 6.51 -8.78
CA CYS A 87 4.67 7.13 -7.99
C CYS A 87 5.49 6.11 -7.20
N PHE A 88 4.82 5.20 -6.49
CA PHE A 88 5.50 4.17 -5.71
C PHE A 88 6.17 3.12 -6.60
N LEU A 89 5.62 2.78 -7.77
CA LEU A 89 6.29 1.91 -8.74
C LEU A 89 7.63 2.50 -9.17
N VAL A 90 7.64 3.77 -9.59
CA VAL A 90 8.88 4.45 -10.00
C VAL A 90 9.88 4.50 -8.85
N ALA A 91 9.42 4.86 -7.64
CA ALA A 91 10.28 4.90 -6.47
C ALA A 91 10.88 3.52 -6.13
N THR A 92 10.08 2.45 -6.21
CA THR A 92 10.54 1.07 -6.01
C THR A 92 11.60 0.68 -7.02
N LEU A 93 11.42 1.01 -8.31
CA LEU A 93 12.42 0.72 -9.33
C LEU A 93 13.73 1.46 -9.07
N ILE A 94 13.67 2.73 -8.65
CA ILE A 94 14.86 3.51 -8.29
C ILE A 94 15.61 2.85 -7.12
N TYR A 95 14.91 2.56 -6.02
CA TYR A 95 15.55 1.94 -4.85
C TYR A 95 16.03 0.52 -5.13
N LEU A 96 15.35 -0.23 -6.00
CA LEU A 96 15.78 -1.55 -6.42
C LEU A 96 17.11 -1.47 -7.17
N ILE A 97 17.25 -0.53 -8.10
CA ILE A 97 18.50 -0.31 -8.83
C ILE A 97 19.63 0.08 -7.86
N LEU A 98 19.35 0.97 -6.89
CA LEU A 98 20.34 1.38 -5.88
C LEU A 98 20.80 0.18 -5.03
N VAL A 99 19.88 -0.68 -4.59
CA VAL A 99 20.21 -1.90 -3.84
C VAL A 99 21.04 -2.87 -4.70
N LEU A 100 20.62 -3.13 -5.94
CA LEU A 100 21.33 -4.03 -6.85
C LEU A 100 22.76 -3.57 -7.12
N LYS A 101 22.95 -2.25 -7.33
CA LYS A 101 24.25 -1.65 -7.64
C LYS A 101 25.15 -1.56 -6.41
N PHE A 102 24.68 -0.95 -5.32
CA PHE A 102 25.54 -0.57 -4.21
C PHE A 102 25.64 -1.63 -3.11
N ILE A 103 24.63 -2.48 -2.95
CA ILE A 103 24.62 -3.52 -1.92
C ILE A 103 25.02 -4.86 -2.52
N LEU A 104 24.33 -5.29 -3.58
CA LEU A 104 24.53 -6.62 -4.16
C LEU A 104 25.65 -6.66 -5.20
N LYS A 105 26.13 -5.51 -5.69
CA LYS A 105 27.23 -5.38 -6.67
C LYS A 105 27.02 -6.24 -7.92
N ILE A 106 25.75 -6.35 -8.36
CA ILE A 106 25.37 -7.17 -9.52
C ILE A 106 25.67 -6.42 -10.84
N PHE A 107 25.80 -5.09 -10.79
CA PHE A 107 26.11 -4.21 -11.92
C PHE A 107 27.12 -3.14 -11.52
#